data_AF-X1B0T1-F1
#
_entry.id   AF-X1B0T1-F1
#
_cell.length_a   1.000
_cell.length_b   1.000
_cell.length_c   1.000
_cell.angle_alpha   90.00
_cell.angle_beta   90.00
_cell.angle_gamma   90.00
#
_symmetry.space_group_name_H-M   'P 1'
#
loop_
_entity.id
_entity.type
_entity.pdbx_description
1 polymer ?
#
loop_
_entity_poly.entity_id
_entity_poly.type
_entity_poly.pdbx_seq_one_letter_code
_entity_poly.pdbx_strand_id
1 'polypeptide(L)' 'MVDFAGFSMPVQYDSIIKEHEAVRSKAGVFDVSHMGEFLLEGKDVIDFLQYVMINDLNLLEPSKGQYSCMCYDNG' A
#
# COMPACT_ATOMS: atom_id res chain seq x y z
N MET A 1 8.56 19.64 -6.62
CA MET A 1 8.10 18.40 -7.29
C MET A 1 9.30 17.62 -7.76
N VAL A 2 9.24 16.30 -7.69
CA VAL A 2 10.27 15.38 -8.19
C VAL A 2 9.61 14.25 -8.97
N ASP A 3 10.38 13.58 -9.81
CA ASP A 3 9.99 12.32 -10.41
C ASP A 3 10.10 11.20 -9.37
N PHE A 4 8.99 10.48 -9.13
CA PHE A 4 8.95 9.34 -8.24
C PHE A 4 8.01 8.27 -8.82
N ALA A 5 8.55 7.08 -9.10
CA ALA A 5 7.83 5.98 -9.74
C ALA A 5 7.12 6.37 -11.05
N GLY A 6 7.66 7.35 -11.79
CA GLY A 6 7.07 7.88 -13.03
C GLY A 6 5.94 8.91 -12.83
N PHE A 7 5.68 9.34 -11.59
CA PHE A 7 4.73 10.40 -11.26
C PHE A 7 5.45 11.66 -10.77
N SER A 8 4.90 12.84 -11.07
CA SER A 8 5.39 14.10 -10.51
C SER A 8 4.81 14.31 -9.12
N MET A 9 5.63 14.14 -8.08
CA MET A 9 5.20 14.12 -6.68
C MET A 9 5.90 15.21 -5.83
N PRO A 10 5.26 15.73 -4.76
CA PRO A 10 5.92 16.63 -3.83
C PRO A 10 6.77 15.85 -2.82
N VAL A 11 8.08 16.11 -2.74
CA VAL A 11 8.96 15.54 -1.68
C VAL A 11 8.68 16.17 -0.32
N GLN A 12 8.35 17.46 -0.33
CA GLN A 12 8.01 18.27 0.83
C GLN A 12 7.24 19.50 0.35
N TYR A 13 6.52 20.14 1.25
CA TYR A 13 5.81 21.40 1.02
C TYR A 13 6.50 22.58 1.74
N ASP A 14 6.83 22.45 3.03
CA ASP A 14 7.55 23.46 3.83
C ASP A 14 8.93 22.91 4.24
N SER A 15 8.97 21.80 4.96
CA SER A 15 10.20 21.19 5.45
C SER A 15 9.93 19.75 5.87
N ILE A 16 10.79 18.82 5.42
CA ILE A 16 10.73 17.40 5.83
C ILE A 16 10.64 17.25 7.36
N ILE A 17 11.44 18.00 8.13
CA ILE A 17 11.45 17.90 9.59
C ILE A 17 10.11 18.38 10.17
N LYS A 18 9.61 19.54 9.74
CA LYS A 18 8.34 20.07 10.24
C LYS A 18 7.16 19.17 9.88
N GLU A 19 7.15 18.62 8.67
CA GLU A 19 6.10 17.71 8.19
C GLU A 19 6.13 16.37 8.96
N HIS A 20 7.32 15.84 9.22
CA HIS A 20 7.50 14.68 10.08
C HIS A 20 6.95 14.92 11.49
N GLU A 21 7.35 16.03 12.12
CA GLU A 21 6.87 16.42 13.45
C GLU A 21 5.35 16.65 13.47
N ALA A 22 4.78 17.23 12.41
CA ALA A 22 3.33 17.43 12.30
C ALA A 22 2.57 16.10 12.33
N VAL A 23 3.04 15.06 11.64
CA VAL A 23 2.45 13.71 11.70
C VAL A 23 2.62 13.08 13.08
N ARG A 24 3.79 13.23 13.70
CA ARG A 24 4.11 12.61 15.00
C ARG A 24 3.34 13.23 16.15
N SER A 25 3.12 14.55 16.11
CA SER A 25 2.52 15.30 17.21
C SER A 25 1.06 15.68 16.97
N LYS A 26 0.58 15.64 15.72
CA LYS A 26 -0.78 16.06 15.33
C LYS A 26 -1.35 15.14 14.25
N ALA A 27 -1.43 15.64 13.01
CA ALA A 27 -1.92 14.94 11.84
C ALA A 27 -1.17 15.47 10.61
N GLY A 28 -0.99 14.61 9.61
CA GLY A 28 -0.51 15.00 8.29
C GLY A 28 -1.38 14.37 7.21
N VAL A 29 -1.44 15.03 6.06
CA VAL A 29 -2.16 14.57 4.87
C VAL A 29 -1.14 14.31 3.79
N PHE A 30 -1.22 13.14 3.18
CA PHE A 30 -0.34 12.72 2.09
C PHE A 30 -1.19 12.39 0.88
N ASP A 31 -0.78 12.89 -0.28
CA ASP A 31 -1.32 12.40 -1.55
C ASP A 31 -0.54 11.13 -1.92
N VAL A 32 -1.20 9.99 -1.78
CA VAL A 32 -0.67 8.66 -2.14
C VAL A 32 -1.39 8.06 -3.34
N SER A 33 -2.06 8.88 -4.15
CA SER A 33 -2.89 8.44 -5.28
C SER A 33 -2.10 7.76 -6.41
N HIS A 34 -0.77 7.77 -6.34
CA HIS A 34 0.12 7.03 -7.24
C HIS A 34 0.20 5.52 -6.91
N MET A 35 -0.36 5.08 -5.78
CA MET A 35 -0.45 3.66 -5.41
C MET A 35 -1.46 2.94 -6.29
N GLY A 36 -1.12 1.74 -6.75
CA GLY A 36 -2.05 0.90 -7.50
C GLY A 36 -3.12 0.30 -6.60
N GLU A 37 -4.38 0.44 -7.00
CA GLU A 37 -5.53 -0.18 -6.35
C GLU A 37 -6.21 -1.15 -7.31
N PHE A 38 -6.45 -2.38 -6.86
CA PHE A 38 -7.05 -3.44 -7.66
C PHE A 38 -8.20 -4.08 -6.90
N LEU A 39 -9.38 -4.14 -7.54
CA LEU A 39 -10.53 -4.88 -7.04
C LEU A 39 -10.62 -6.21 -7.79
N LEU A 40 -10.64 -7.32 -7.04
CA LEU A 40 -10.76 -8.66 -7.58
C LEU A 40 -12.08 -9.27 -7.12
N GLU A 41 -12.88 -9.73 -8.09
CA GLU A 41 -14.20 -10.33 -7.85
C GLU A 41 -14.34 -11.65 -8.60
N GLY A 42 -14.97 -12.64 -7.98
CA GLY A 42 -15.19 -13.95 -8.56
C GLY A 42 -15.12 -15.07 -7.53
N LYS A 43 -15.67 -16.24 -7.90
CA LYS A 43 -15.77 -17.41 -7.01
C LYS A 43 -14.41 -17.98 -6.56
N ASP A 44 -13.37 -17.82 -7.38
CA ASP A 44 -12.05 -18.44 -7.15
C ASP A 44 -10.98 -17.42 -6.71
N VAL A 45 -11.37 -16.19 -6.35
CA VAL A 45 -10.41 -15.11 -6.03
C VAL A 45 -9.55 -15.43 -4.81
N ILE A 46 -10.13 -16.04 -3.77
CA ILE A 46 -9.38 -16.41 -2.58
C ILE A 46 -8.35 -17.49 -2.92
N ASP A 47 -8.73 -18.53 -3.67
CA ASP A 47 -7.80 -19.59 -4.09
C ASP A 47 -6.66 -19.05 -4.95
N PHE A 48 -6.97 -18.13 -5.87
CA PHE A 48 -5.96 -17.45 -6.68
C PHE A 48 -4.99 -16.63 -5.81
N LEU A 49 -5.51 -15.80 -4.91
CA LEU A 49 -4.67 -14.97 -4.06
C LEU A 49 -3.85 -15.80 -3.08
N GLN A 50 -4.36 -16.93 -2.59
CA GLN A 50 -3.60 -17.90 -1.78
C GLN A 50 -2.43 -18.52 -2.53
N TYR A 51 -2.52 -18.66 -3.85
CA TYR A 51 -1.41 -19.14 -4.68
C TYR A 51 -0.34 -18.07 -4.89
N VAL A 52 -0.74 -16.80 -4.99
CA VAL A 52 0.15 -15.68 -5.36
C VAL A 52 0.79 -14.99 -4.15
N MET A 53 0.12 -15.01 -3.00
CA MET A 53 0.52 -14.27 -1.79
C MET A 53 1.00 -15.24 -0.70
N ILE A 54 1.94 -14.77 0.14
CA ILE A 54 2.56 -15.64 1.16
C ILE A 54 1.74 -15.81 2.45
N ASN A 55 0.83 -14.89 2.76
CA ASN A 55 0.03 -14.92 3.98
C ASN A 55 -1.33 -15.56 3.72
N ASP A 56 -1.85 -16.27 4.73
CA ASP A 56 -3.14 -16.96 4.65
C ASP A 56 -4.31 -15.98 4.76
N LEU A 57 -5.03 -15.82 3.65
CA LEU A 57 -6.23 -14.99 3.52
C LEU A 57 -7.46 -15.61 4.18
N ASN A 58 -7.47 -16.91 4.49
CA ASN A 58 -8.59 -17.51 5.23
C ASN A 58 -8.67 -17.00 6.67
N LEU A 59 -7.57 -16.43 7.19
CA LEU A 59 -7.53 -15.78 8.49
C LEU A 59 -8.01 -14.32 8.46
N LEU A 60 -8.29 -13.78 7.27
CA LEU A 60 -8.71 -12.39 7.11
C LEU A 60 -10.23 -12.24 7.21
N GLU A 61 -10.67 -11.46 8.19
CA GLU A 61 -12.09 -11.13 8.34
C GLU A 61 -12.52 -10.00 7.39
N PRO A 62 -13.81 -9.92 7.01
CA PRO A 62 -14.33 -8.80 6.23
C PRO A 62 -13.98 -7.43 6.86
N SER A 63 -13.63 -6.47 6.01
CA SER A 63 -13.22 -5.11 6.40
C SER A 63 -11.93 -5.02 7.22
N LYS A 64 -11.15 -6.10 7.30
CA LYS A 64 -9.76 -6.08 7.81
C LYS A 64 -8.78 -6.07 6.65
N GLY A 65 -7.56 -5.60 6.92
CA GLY A 65 -6.45 -5.63 5.98
C GLY A 65 -5.30 -6.49 6.50
N GLN A 66 -4.56 -7.11 5.57
CA GLN A 66 -3.35 -7.88 5.87
C GLN A 66 -2.25 -7.45 4.90
N TYR A 67 -1.05 -7.18 5.42
CA TYR A 67 0.13 -6.97 4.60
C TYR A 67 0.70 -8.32 4.19
N SER A 68 1.10 -8.46 2.92
CA SER A 68 1.65 -9.70 2.37
C SER A 68 2.61 -9.38 1.23
N CYS A 69 3.38 -10.37 0.80
CA CYS A 69 4.29 -10.27 -0.34
C CYS A 69 3.82 -11.20 -1.46
N MET A 70 4.11 -10.79 -2.69
CA MET A 70 4.06 -11.65 -3.88
C MET A 70 5.50 -12.00 -4.24
N CYS A 71 5.85 -13.28 -4.09
CA CYS A 71 7.21 -13.77 -4.33
C CYS A 71 7.38 -14.29 -5.75
N TYR A 72 8.61 -14.35 -6.22
CA TYR A 72 8.95 -15.12 -7.42
C TYR A 72 9.15 -16.60 -7.05
N ASP A 73 9.31 -17.48 -8.04
CA ASP A 73 9.49 -18.92 -7.83
C ASP A 73 10.68 -19.28 -6.91
N ASN A 74 11.64 -18.37 -6.74
CA ASN A 74 12.83 -18.53 -5.92
C ASN A 74 12.78 -17.80 -4.56
N GLY A 75 11.62 -17.23 -4.19
CA GLY A 75 11.42 -16.46 -2.96
C GLY A 75 11.67 -14.97 -3.16
#